data_AF-M2AU45-F1
#
_entry.id   AF-M2AU45-F1
#
_cell.length_a   1.000
_cell.length_b   1.000
_cell.length_c   1.000
_cell.angle_alpha   90.00
_cell.angle_beta   90.00
_cell.angle_gamma   90.00
#
_symmetry.space_group_name_H-M   'P 1'
#
loop_
_entity.id
_entity.type
_entity.pdbx_description
1 polymer ?
#
loop_
_entity_poly.entity_id
_entity_poly.type
_entity_poly.pdbx_seq_one_letter_code
_entity_poly.pdbx_strand_id
1 'polypeptide(L)'
;MLFGLRCPACGMTTSWSWLTRGDLVASASANLSGMLLGLFVVLLLVLGFRLVWYGRSLSCRVNWWVGFGVVFIGVLSVAEWLVRLQFD
;
A
#
# COMPACT_ATOMS: atom_id res chain seq x y z
N MET A 1 -8.96 12.64 11.58
CA MET A 1 -9.05 13.74 10.60
C MET A 1 -7.86 14.67 10.83
N LEU A 2 -7.38 15.35 9.79
CA LEU A 2 -6.29 16.33 9.86
C LEU A 2 -6.74 17.56 9.05
N PHE A 3 -6.68 18.76 9.63
CA PHE A 3 -7.17 20.01 9.01
C PHE A 3 -8.63 19.96 8.53
N GLY A 4 -9.51 19.23 9.25
CA GLY A 4 -10.91 19.04 8.83
C GLY A 4 -11.11 18.03 7.70
N LEU A 5 -10.02 17.51 7.13
CA LEU A 5 -10.03 16.54 6.04
C LEU A 5 -9.70 15.13 6.53
N ARG A 6 -10.05 14.11 5.74
CA ARG A 6 -9.58 12.74 5.98
C ARG A 6 -8.06 12.73 5.82
N CYS A 7 -7.36 12.25 6.85
CA CYS A 7 -5.91 12.09 6.84
C CYS A 7 -5.47 11.08 5.75
N PRO A 8 -4.21 11.08 5.28
CA PRO A 8 -3.77 10.18 4.20
C PRO A 8 -3.99 8.68 4.54
N ALA A 9 -3.88 8.33 5.82
CA ALA A 9 -4.12 6.97 6.33
C ALA A 9 -5.60 6.66 6.65
N CYS A 10 -6.48 7.66 6.62
CA CYS A 10 -7.87 7.49 7.02
C CYS A 10 -8.60 6.61 5.98
N GLY A 11 -9.15 5.47 6.42
CA GLY A 11 -9.83 4.50 5.55
C GLY A 11 -8.95 3.35 5.06
N MET A 12 -7.64 3.31 5.39
CA MET A 12 -6.77 2.19 5.01
C MET A 12 -7.25 0.84 5.57
N THR A 13 -7.67 0.79 6.84
CA THR A 13 -8.16 -0.45 7.46
C THR A 13 -9.44 -0.97 6.79
N THR A 14 -10.34 -0.07 6.39
CA THR A 14 -11.54 -0.39 5.61
C THR A 14 -11.18 -0.87 4.20
N SER A 15 -10.22 -0.22 3.54
CA SER A 15 -9.71 -0.68 2.25
C SER A 15 -9.15 -2.10 2.35
N TRP A 16 -8.42 -2.41 3.41
CA TRP A 16 -7.88 -3.76 3.65
C TRP A 16 -8.95 -4.79 3.97
N SER A 17 -10.02 -4.42 4.68
CA SER A 17 -11.11 -5.35 4.96
C SER A 17 -11.89 -5.73 3.69
N TRP A 18 -11.99 -4.83 2.71
CA TRP A 18 -12.52 -5.15 1.38
C TRP A 18 -11.54 -5.99 0.57
N LEU A 19 -10.24 -5.67 0.64
CA LEU A 19 -9.20 -6.43 -0.06
C LEU A 19 -9.17 -7.90 0.38
N THR A 20 -9.27 -8.17 1.69
CA THR A 20 -9.31 -9.54 2.22
C THR A 20 -10.57 -10.31 1.85
N ARG A 21 -11.65 -9.60 1.49
CA ARG A 21 -12.88 -10.18 0.94
C ARG A 21 -12.84 -10.38 -0.58
N GLY A 22 -11.75 -9.96 -1.24
CA GLY A 22 -11.59 -10.03 -2.69
C GLY A 22 -12.30 -8.91 -3.45
N ASP A 23 -12.85 -7.91 -2.77
CA ASP A 23 -13.54 -6.77 -3.40
C ASP A 23 -12.57 -5.61 -3.64
N LEU A 24 -11.92 -5.65 -4.81
CA LEU A 24 -10.94 -4.64 -5.19
C LEU A 24 -11.57 -3.26 -5.43
N VAL A 25 -12.81 -3.22 -5.91
CA VAL A 25 -13.49 -1.96 -6.23
C VAL A 25 -13.91 -1.24 -4.95
N ALA A 26 -14.49 -1.97 -3.99
CA ALA A 26 -14.79 -1.42 -2.68
C ALA A 26 -13.52 -1.04 -1.90
N SER A 27 -12.43 -1.81 -2.07
CA SER A 27 -11.12 -1.50 -1.48
C SER A 27 -10.52 -0.19 -2.00
N ALA A 28 -10.51 0.00 -3.33
CA ALA A 28 -10.01 1.20 -3.98
C ALA A 28 -10.84 2.45 -3.63
N SER A 29 -12.18 2.31 -3.59
CA SER A 29 -13.07 3.43 -3.26
C SER A 29 -12.94 3.87 -1.80
N ALA A 30 -12.62 2.95 -0.88
CA ALA A 30 -12.35 3.28 0.51
C ALA A 30 -11.02 4.04 0.67
N ASN A 31 -9.94 3.54 0.05
CA ASN A 31 -8.63 4.17 0.03
C ASN A 31 -7.73 3.49 -1.03
N LEU A 32 -7.40 4.19 -2.13
CA LEU A 32 -6.62 3.62 -3.23
C LEU A 32 -5.19 3.29 -2.84
N SER A 33 -4.50 4.20 -2.14
CA SER A 33 -3.13 3.96 -1.65
C SER A 33 -3.08 2.82 -0.64
N GLY A 34 -4.13 2.66 0.18
CA GLY A 34 -4.33 1.53 1.08
C GLY A 34 -4.46 0.19 0.34
N MET A 35 -5.23 0.14 -0.74
CA MET A 35 -5.37 -1.06 -1.58
C MET A 35 -4.03 -1.45 -2.21
N LEU A 36 -3.31 -0.48 -2.80
CA LEU A 36 -2.00 -0.72 -3.41
C LEU A 36 -0.98 -1.24 -2.39
N LEU A 37 -0.98 -0.68 -1.18
CA LEU A 37 -0.15 -1.17 -0.08
C LEU A 37 -0.51 -2.60 0.30
N GLY A 38 -1.81 -2.94 0.38
CA GLY A 38 -2.25 -4.30 0.68
C GLY A 38 -1.81 -5.32 -0.37
N LEU A 39 -1.93 -4.98 -1.67
CA LEU A 39 -1.42 -5.82 -2.76
C LEU A 39 0.12 -5.95 -2.70
N PHE A 40 0.81 -4.87 -2.35
CA PHE A 40 2.25 -4.91 -2.15
C PHE A 40 2.65 -5.83 -1.01
N VAL A 41 1.89 -5.87 0.09
CA VAL A 41 2.12 -6.82 1.19
C VAL A 41 1.91 -8.26 0.73
N VAL A 42 0.93 -8.55 -0.13
CA VAL A 42 0.78 -9.89 -0.73
C VAL A 42 2.04 -10.29 -1.52
N LEU A 43 2.60 -9.37 -2.31
CA LEU A 43 3.87 -9.60 -3.00
C LEU A 43 5.01 -9.88 -2.01
N LEU A 44 5.11 -9.11 -0.92
CA LEU A 44 6.11 -9.33 0.13
C LEU A 44 5.95 -10.69 0.81
N LEU A 45 4.72 -11.16 1.04
CA LEU A 45 4.45 -12.49 1.59
C LEU A 45 4.95 -13.59 0.65
N VAL A 46 4.72 -13.45 -0.67
CA VAL A 46 5.23 -14.39 -1.67
C VAL A 46 6.75 -14.42 -1.68
N LEU A 47 7.40 -13.24 -1.64
CA LEU A 47 8.85 -13.14 -1.57
C LEU A 47 9.42 -13.71 -0.26
N GLY A 48 8.76 -13.44 0.87
CA GLY A 48 9.12 -13.97 2.18
C GLY A 48 9.00 -15.50 2.24
N PHE A 49 7.92 -16.06 1.68
CA PHE A 49 7.76 -17.51 1.57
C PHE A 49 8.87 -18.13 0.71
N ARG A 50 9.23 -17.49 -0.41
CA ARG A 50 10.34 -17.91 -1.25
C ARG A 50 11.69 -17.87 -0.51
N LEU A 51 11.95 -16.81 0.28
CA LEU A 51 13.15 -16.70 1.10
C LEU A 51 13.27 -17.87 2.08
N VAL A 52 12.18 -18.18 2.80
CA VAL A 52 12.13 -19.29 3.75
C VAL A 52 12.31 -20.64 3.06
N TRP A 53 11.64 -20.86 1.93
CA TRP A 53 11.65 -22.15 1.23
C TRP A 53 13.00 -22.49 0.59
N TYR A 54 13.69 -21.50 0.00
CA TYR A 54 14.97 -21.72 -0.67
C TYR A 54 16.19 -21.40 0.19
N GLY A 55 16.01 -20.74 1.33
CA GLY A 55 17.09 -20.35 2.24
C GLY A 55 18.11 -19.36 1.63
N ARG A 56 17.74 -18.67 0.56
CA ARG A 56 18.61 -17.70 -0.14
C ARG A 56 18.06 -16.30 0.02
N SER A 57 18.92 -15.33 0.34
CA SER A 57 18.55 -13.92 0.42
C SER A 57 18.06 -13.37 -0.94
N LEU A 58 17.27 -12.30 -0.88
CA LEU A 58 16.86 -11.57 -2.09
C LEU A 58 18.09 -10.92 -2.71
N SER A 59 18.18 -10.93 -4.04
CA SER A 59 19.21 -10.17 -4.75
C SER A 59 19.11 -8.68 -4.43
N CYS A 60 20.23 -7.95 -4.46
CA CYS A 60 20.26 -6.50 -4.24
C CYS A 60 19.26 -5.75 -5.14
N ARG A 61 19.09 -6.21 -6.40
CA ARG A 61 18.12 -5.63 -7.34
C ARG A 61 16.69 -5.76 -6.84
N VAL A 62 16.29 -6.97 -6.39
CA VAL A 62 14.93 -7.20 -5.88
C VAL A 62 14.70 -6.41 -4.58
N ASN A 63 15.68 -6.40 -3.68
CA ASN A 63 15.60 -5.63 -2.45
C ASN A 63 15.45 -4.12 -2.72
N TRP A 64 16.18 -3.60 -3.71
CA TRP A 64 16.06 -2.20 -4.13
C TRP A 64 14.67 -1.88 -4.69
N TRP A 65 14.10 -2.74 -5.54
CA TRP A 65 12.74 -2.56 -6.05
C TRP A 65 11.66 -2.66 -4.97
N VAL A 66 11.84 -3.53 -3.97
CA VAL A 66 10.97 -3.59 -2.80
C VAL A 66 11.03 -2.27 -2.01
N GLY A 67 12.23 -1.78 -1.72
CA GLY A 67 12.41 -0.48 -1.03
C GLY A 67 11.80 0.67 -1.82
N PHE A 68 12.04 0.72 -3.13
CA PHE A 68 11.44 1.69 -4.04
C PHE A 68 9.91 1.62 -4.00
N GLY A 69 9.33 0.41 -4.01
CA GLY A 69 7.88 0.20 -3.93
C GLY A 69 7.26 0.79 -2.66
N VAL A 70 7.89 0.58 -1.49
CA VAL A 70 7.42 1.17 -0.22
C VAL A 70 7.44 2.69 -0.29
N VAL A 71 8.54 3.29 -0.74
CA VAL A 71 8.69 4.75 -0.84
C VAL A 71 7.68 5.31 -1.83
N PHE A 72 7.53 4.68 -3.00
CA PHE A 72 6.60 5.09 -4.04
C PHE A 72 5.15 5.10 -3.56
N ILE A 73 4.69 4.04 -2.89
CA ILE A 73 3.33 3.98 -2.33
C ILE A 73 3.14 5.04 -1.23
N GLY A 74 4.16 5.25 -0.39
CA GLY A 74 4.13 6.32 0.63
C GLY A 74 3.99 7.71 0.01
N VAL A 75 4.77 8.01 -1.04
CA VAL A 75 4.67 9.27 -1.79
C VAL A 75 3.29 9.42 -2.43
N LEU A 76 2.75 8.37 -3.04
CA LEU A 76 1.41 8.40 -3.62
C LEU A 76 0.33 8.70 -2.58
N SER A 77 0.40 8.09 -1.38
CA SER A 77 -0.56 8.33 -0.29
C SER A 77 -0.53 9.79 0.17
N VAL A 78 0.67 10.38 0.28
CA VAL A 78 0.83 11.80 0.63
C VAL A 78 0.39 12.72 -0.51
N ALA A 79 0.76 12.42 -1.75
CA ALA A 79 0.39 13.21 -2.92
C ALA A 79 -1.13 13.25 -3.12
N GLU A 80 -1.81 12.11 -3.01
CA GLU A 80 -3.27 12.01 -3.06
C GLU A 80 -3.92 12.90 -1.99
N TRP A 81 -3.36 12.92 -0.78
CA TRP A 81 -3.84 13.74 0.31
C TRP A 81 -3.58 15.24 0.10
N LEU A 82 -2.40 15.61 -0.40
CA LEU A 82 -2.05 17.00 -0.72
C LEU A 82 -2.94 17.57 -1.83
N VAL A 83 -3.27 16.77 -2.84
CA VAL A 83 -4.24 17.16 -3.87
C VAL A 83 -5.58 17.49 -3.21
N ARG A 84 -6.11 16.63 -2.35
CA ARG A 84 -7.36 16.92 -1.62
C ARG A 84 -7.26 18.19 -0.79
N LEU A 85 -6.15 18.41 -0.09
CA LEU A 85 -5.90 19.63 0.70
C LEU A 85 -5.88 20.93 -0.15
N GLN A 86 -5.50 20.86 -1.43
CA GLN A 86 -5.44 22.03 -2.31
C GLN A 86 -6.79 22.35 -2.98
N PHE A 87 -7.64 21.34 -3.16
CA PHE A 87 -8.91 21.47 -3.88
C PHE A 87 -10.14 21.54 -2.96
N ASP A 88 -9.99 21.30 -1.65
CA ASP A 88 -11.00 21.46 -0.59
C ASP A 88 -10.69 22.68 0.31
#